data_AF-A0A0M2P757-F1
#
_entry.id   AF-A0A0M2P757-F1
#
_cell.length_a   1.000
_cell.length_b   1.000
_cell.length_c   1.000
_cell.angle_alpha   90.00
_cell.angle_beta   90.00
_cell.angle_gamma   90.00
#
_symmetry.space_group_name_H-M   'P 1'
#
loop_
_entity.id
_entity.type
_entity.pdbx_description
1 polymer ?
#
loop_
_entity_poly.entity_id
_entity_poly.type
_entity_poly.pdbx_seq_one_letter_code
_entity_poly.pdbx_strand_id
1 'polypeptide(L)'
;MTYIYNLYSTDEGHFGISQSYNIQCDLPIHKFRSIMMEFRRNDEISNDIEGFVKYMQETFPNSFKLFHFDDTVQFDADQENSMILSNLLDEVDQTV
;
A
#
# COMPACT_ATOMS: atom_id res chain seq x y z
N MET A 1 -8.51 -1.81 -17.29
CA MET A 1 -7.51 -0.81 -16.84
C MET A 1 -7.44 -0.99 -15.35
N THR A 2 -6.26 -1.33 -14.84
CA THR A 2 -6.12 -1.87 -13.48
C THR A 2 -5.42 -0.85 -12.60
N TYR A 3 -5.95 -0.64 -11.40
CA TYR A 3 -5.51 0.37 -10.44
C TYR A 3 -4.89 -0.31 -9.22
N ILE A 4 -3.97 0.39 -8.56
CA ILE A 4 -3.32 -0.07 -7.33
C ILE A 4 -3.78 0.82 -6.18
N TYR A 5 -4.19 0.20 -5.07
CA TYR A 5 -4.62 0.85 -3.85
C TYR A 5 -3.85 0.29 -2.67
N ASN A 6 -3.38 1.17 -1.78
CA ASN A 6 -2.72 0.79 -0.54
C ASN A 6 -3.64 1.17 0.62
N LEU A 7 -3.96 0.19 1.45
CA LEU A 7 -4.69 0.40 2.70
C LEU A 7 -3.77 0.08 3.87
N TYR A 8 -3.84 0.89 4.92
CA TYR A 8 -3.00 0.78 6.09
C TYR A 8 -3.89 0.64 7.31
N SER A 9 -3.75 -0.45 8.05
CA SER A 9 -4.34 -0.55 9.38
C SER A 9 -3.39 0.08 10.40
N THR A 10 -4.00 0.77 11.36
CA THR A 10 -3.33 1.35 12.52
C THR A 10 -3.93 0.71 13.75
N ASP A 11 -3.10 0.19 14.63
CA ASP A 11 -3.55 -0.34 15.91
C ASP A 11 -3.88 0.82 16.86
N GLU A 12 -5.02 0.76 17.53
CA GLU A 12 -5.39 1.80 18.50
C GLU A 12 -4.40 1.79 19.67
N GLY A 13 -3.61 2.86 19.81
CA GLY A 13 -2.61 3.01 20.89
C GLY A 13 -1.15 2.88 20.46
N HIS A 14 -0.87 2.56 19.18
CA HIS A 14 0.49 2.53 18.64
C HIS A 14 0.67 3.54 17.50
N PHE A 15 1.74 4.35 17.56
CA PHE A 15 2.15 5.25 16.47
C PHE A 15 2.84 4.48 15.33
N GLY A 16 2.15 3.47 14.77
CA GLY A 16 2.69 2.61 13.72
C GLY A 16 1.61 2.00 12.83
N ILE A 17 1.94 1.82 11.56
CA ILE A 17 1.15 1.00 10.62
C ILE A 17 1.32 -0.45 11.08
N SER A 18 0.23 -1.12 11.45
CA SER A 18 0.28 -2.51 11.91
C SER A 18 0.26 -3.49 10.74
N GLN A 19 -0.54 -3.23 9.70
CA GLN A 19 -0.54 -3.99 8.46
C GLN A 19 -0.75 -3.09 7.24
N SER A 20 -0.19 -3.50 6.11
CA SER A 20 -0.41 -2.89 4.81
C SER A 20 -1.04 -3.88 3.84
N TYR A 21 -2.03 -3.42 3.08
CA TYR A 21 -2.71 -4.19 2.06
C TYR A 21 -2.53 -3.50 0.72
N ASN A 22 -1.81 -4.13 -0.20
CA ASN A 22 -1.65 -3.65 -1.57
C ASN A 22 -2.63 -4.41 -2.46
N ILE A 23 -3.53 -3.65 -3.06
CA ILE A 23 -4.70 -4.15 -3.77
C ILE A 23 -4.59 -3.74 -5.22
N GLN A 24 -4.60 -4.73 -6.10
CA GLN A 24 -4.77 -4.53 -7.52
C GLN A 24 -6.25 -4.72 -7.86
N CYS A 25 -6.89 -3.68 -8.42
CA CYS A 25 -8.32 -3.71 -8.73
C CYS A 25 -8.69 -3.00 -10.04
N ASP A 26 -9.62 -3.56 -10.81
CA ASP A 26 -10.14 -2.93 -12.04
C ASP A 26 -11.14 -1.79 -11.78
N LEU A 27 -11.54 -1.60 -10.53
CA LEU A 27 -12.44 -0.51 -10.15
C LEU A 27 -11.69 0.81 -10.14
N PRO A 28 -12.22 1.87 -10.78
CA PRO A 28 -11.64 3.21 -10.71
C PRO A 28 -11.83 3.81 -9.31
N ILE A 29 -10.96 4.78 -8.98
CA ILE A 29 -10.84 5.33 -7.62
C ILE A 29 -12.14 5.83 -7.01
N HIS A 30 -13.01 6.46 -7.80
CA HIS A 30 -14.28 6.98 -7.32
C HIS A 30 -15.23 5.84 -6.89
N LYS A 31 -15.30 4.75 -7.66
CA LYS A 31 -16.12 3.57 -7.30
C LYS A 31 -15.55 2.85 -6.09
N PHE A 32 -14.23 2.65 -6.06
CA PHE A 32 -13.55 2.01 -4.93
C PHE A 32 -13.82 2.78 -3.63
N ARG A 33 -13.70 4.11 -3.65
CA ARG A 33 -14.02 4.97 -2.50
C ARG A 33 -15.49 4.92 -2.12
N SER A 34 -16.41 4.92 -3.08
CA SER A 34 -17.85 4.80 -2.80
C SER A 34 -18.17 3.49 -2.08
N ILE A 35 -17.64 2.36 -2.55
CA ILE A 35 -17.84 1.05 -1.92
C ILE A 35 -17.25 1.03 -0.51
N MET A 36 -16.06 1.58 -0.30
CA MET A 36 -15.45 1.69 1.02
C MET A 36 -16.28 2.56 1.98
N MET A 37 -16.82 3.69 1.52
CA MET A 37 -17.71 4.53 2.33
C MET A 37 -19.03 3.85 2.67
N GLU A 38 -19.57 3.06 1.75
CA GLU A 38 -20.78 2.27 1.97
C GLU A 38 -20.55 1.14 2.96
N PHE A 39 -19.41 0.43 2.84
CA PHE A 39 -19.00 -0.60 3.79
C PHE A 39 -18.88 -0.03 5.22
N ARG A 40 -18.27 1.15 5.38
CA ARG A 40 -18.17 1.85 6.68
C ARG A 40 -19.49 2.34 7.25
N ARG A 41 -20.55 2.45 6.45
CA ARG A 41 -21.88 2.92 6.87
C ARG A 41 -22.76 1.82 7.44
N ASN A 42 -22.45 0.55 7.19
CA ASN A 42 -23.38 -0.56 7.40
C ASN A 42 -23.28 -1.28 8.76
N ASP A 43 -22.34 -0.95 9.66
CA ASP A 43 -22.36 -1.18 11.12
C ASP A 43 -20.95 -0.97 11.71
N GLU A 44 -20.85 -0.90 13.05
CA GLU A 44 -19.74 -0.83 14.07
C GLU A 44 -18.25 -1.06 13.71
N ILE A 45 -17.91 -1.28 12.46
CA ILE A 45 -16.69 -1.86 11.89
C ILE A 45 -15.86 -0.78 11.16
N SER A 46 -16.04 0.50 11.52
CA SER A 46 -15.53 1.65 10.74
C SER A 46 -14.01 1.65 10.47
N ASN A 47 -13.25 0.88 11.25
CA ASN A 47 -11.80 0.73 11.18
C ASN A 47 -11.31 -0.67 10.78
N ASP A 48 -12.19 -1.63 10.50
CA ASP A 48 -11.76 -2.98 10.10
C ASP A 48 -11.45 -3.04 8.59
N ILE A 49 -10.19 -2.73 8.29
CA ILE A 49 -9.66 -2.82 6.93
C ILE A 49 -9.58 -4.28 6.46
N GLU A 50 -9.38 -5.23 7.37
CA GLU A 50 -9.31 -6.66 7.04
C GLU A 50 -10.67 -7.16 6.56
N GLY A 51 -11.74 -6.79 7.28
CA GLY A 51 -13.12 -7.05 6.87
C GLY A 51 -13.46 -6.46 5.51
N PHE A 52 -13.01 -5.22 5.23
CA PHE A 52 -13.20 -4.60 3.92
C PHE A 52 -12.47 -5.36 2.79
N VAL A 53 -11.22 -5.76 3.03
CA VAL A 53 -10.43 -6.52 2.05
C VAL A 53 -11.09 -7.85 1.74
N LYS A 54 -11.56 -8.56 2.77
CA LYS A 54 -12.28 -9.83 2.61
C LYS A 54 -13.58 -9.65 1.81
N TYR A 55 -14.37 -8.63 2.14
CA TYR A 55 -15.58 -8.28 1.39
C TYR A 55 -15.28 -8.04 -0.11
N MET A 56 -14.19 -7.32 -0.40
CA MET A 56 -13.80 -7.03 -1.78
C MET A 56 -13.32 -8.27 -2.54
N GLN A 57 -12.62 -9.20 -1.87
CA GLN A 57 -12.24 -10.49 -2.45
C GLN A 57 -13.46 -11.34 -2.80
N GLU A 58 -14.45 -11.40 -1.91
CA GLU A 58 -15.67 -12.18 -2.11
C GLU A 58 -16.58 -11.57 -3.18
N THR A 59 -16.66 -10.24 -3.22
CA THR A 59 -17.54 -9.51 -4.15
C THR A 59 -16.94 -9.39 -5.56
N PHE A 60 -15.60 -9.26 -5.66
CA PHE A 60 -14.91 -9.03 -6.94
C PHE A 60 -13.74 -10.02 -7.19
N PRO A 61 -13.95 -11.34 -7.12
CA PRO A 61 -12.86 -12.33 -7.12
C PRO A 61 -11.99 -12.32 -8.38
N ASN A 62 -12.55 -11.94 -9.52
CA ASN A 62 -11.82 -11.88 -10.79
C ASN A 62 -11.04 -10.57 -11.00
N SER A 63 -11.47 -9.50 -10.32
CA SER A 63 -10.96 -8.15 -10.51
C SER A 63 -10.20 -7.63 -9.29
N PHE A 64 -10.15 -8.37 -8.18
CA PHE A 64 -9.46 -8.00 -6.95
C PHE A 64 -8.33 -8.98 -6.69
N LYS A 65 -7.11 -8.47 -6.54
CA LYS A 65 -5.94 -9.25 -6.13
C LYS A 65 -5.20 -8.54 -5.01
N LEU A 66 -4.89 -9.28 -3.96
CA LEU A 66 -3.87 -8.85 -2.99
C LEU A 66 -2.50 -9.23 -3.52
N PHE A 67 -1.54 -8.33 -3.32
CA PHE A 67 -0.14 -8.63 -3.54
C PHE A 67 0.71 -8.03 -2.42
N HIS A 68 1.85 -8.65 -2.16
CA HIS A 68 2.84 -8.15 -1.23
C HIS A 68 3.97 -7.53 -2.04
N PHE A 69 4.44 -6.36 -1.62
CA PHE A 69 5.76 -5.92 -2.05
C PHE A 69 6.76 -6.89 -1.41
N ASP A 70 7.62 -7.48 -2.22
CA ASP A 70 8.75 -8.26 -1.71
C ASP A 70 9.77 -7.23 -1.21
N ASP A 71 9.71 -6.90 0.08
CA ASP A 71 10.54 -5.87 0.72
C ASP A 71 12.05 -6.09 0.52
N THR A 72 12.45 -7.31 0.17
CA THR A 72 13.83 -7.67 -0.15
C THR A 72 14.38 -6.91 -1.37
N VAL A 73 13.59 -6.76 -2.43
CA VAL A 73 14.04 -6.12 -3.68
C VAL A 73 14.16 -4.60 -3.51
N GLN A 74 13.30 -4.01 -2.67
CA GLN A 74 13.27 -2.56 -2.45
C GLN A 74 14.41 -2.10 -1.53
N PHE A 75 14.77 -2.90 -0.52
CA PHE A 75 15.92 -2.62 0.35
C PHE A 75 17.25 -2.66 -0.42
N ASP A 76 17.43 -3.66 -1.29
CA ASP A 76 18.64 -3.80 -2.10
C ASP A 76 18.79 -2.62 -3.09
N ALA A 77 17.70 -2.21 -3.73
CA ALA A 77 17.68 -1.06 -4.65
C ALA A 77 17.96 0.26 -3.91
N ASP A 78 17.41 0.46 -2.71
CA ASP A 78 17.65 1.66 -1.91
C ASP A 78 19.09 1.71 -1.37
N GLN A 79 19.69 0.56 -1.06
CA GLN A 79 21.09 0.46 -0.64
C GLN A 79 22.04 0.80 -1.80
N GLU A 80 21.79 0.25 -2.99
CA GLU A 80 22.60 0.53 -4.19
C GLU A 80 22.50 2.01 -4.59
N ASN A 81 21.29 2.57 -4.60
CA ASN A 81 21.06 3.98 -4.91
C ASN A 81 21.74 4.91 -3.89
N SER A 82 21.74 4.54 -2.60
CA SER A 82 22.42 5.30 -1.56
C SER A 82 23.95 5.27 -1.73
N MET A 83 24.53 4.13 -2.13
CA MET A 83 25.96 4.03 -2.45
C MET A 83 26.35 4.88 -3.66
N ILE A 84 25.56 4.86 -4.72
CA ILE A 84 25.81 5.66 -5.93
C ILE A 84 25.75 7.16 -5.59
N LEU A 85 24.75 7.59 -4.81
CA LEU A 85 24.62 8.98 -4.37
C LEU A 85 25.79 9.43 -3.49
N SER A 86 26.28 8.56 -2.59
CA SER A 86 27.45 8.87 -1.75
C SER A 86 28.71 9.06 -2.59
N ASN A 87 28.94 8.19 -3.57
CA ASN A 87 30.12 8.29 -4.45
C ASN A 87 30.07 9.54 -5.33
N LEU A 88 28.89 9.93 -5.84
CA LEU A 88 28.72 11.17 -6.60
C LEU A 88 28.98 12.41 -5.74
N LEU A 89 28.59 12.40 -4.47
CA LEU A 89 28.86 13.50 -3.53
C LEU A 89 30.36 13.63 -3.25
N ASP A 90 31.06 12.50 -3.05
CA ASP A 90 32.50 12.50 -2.84
C ASP A 90 33.28 12.99 -4.08
N GLU A 91 32.84 12.65 -5.30
CA GLU A 91 33.44 13.16 -6.55
C GLU A 91 33.22 14.69 -6.73
N VAL A 92 32.07 15.20 -6.31
CA VAL A 92 31.77 16.64 -6.34
C VAL A 92 32.60 17.40 -5.30
N ASP A 93 32.85 16.82 -4.12
CA ASP A 93 33.64 17.46 -3.07
C ASP A 93 35.16 17.46 -3.40
N GLN A 94 35.64 16.49 -4.18
CA GLN A 94 37.03 16.44 -4.66
C GLN A 94 37.32 17.35 -5.87
N THR A 95 36.29 17.94 -6.49
CA THR A 95 36.42 18.82 -7.65
C THR A 95 36.34 20.32 -7.32
N VAL A 96 36.33 20.69 -6.03
CA VAL A 96 36.38 22.08 -5.51
C VAL A 96 37.77 22.44 -5.00
#